data_AF-A0AAW5EK78-F1
#
_entry.id   AF-A0AAW5EK78-F1
#
_cell.length_a   1.000
_cell.length_b   1.000
_cell.length_c   1.000
_cell.angle_alpha   90.00
_cell.angle_beta   90.00
_cell.angle_gamma   90.00
#
_symmetry.space_group_name_H-M   'P 1'
#
loop_
_entity.id
_entity.type
_entity.pdbx_description
1 polymer ?
#
loop_
_entity_poly.entity_id
_entity_poly.type
_entity_poly.pdbx_seq_one_letter_code
_entity_poly.pdbx_strand_id
1 'polypeptide(L)'
;SLIAPDVDKLGIMLAYTPLHLLLFRYFDGVLVATSANLSGESIIKDEDNLLKKLGNVFDFYLDYAREIRNPSDDSIAQVVNGKTMFLRTSRGLNPTYLEIKSDKKGVFLALGSELKNEFVIFYENKLLISP
;
A
#
# COMPACT_ATOMS: atom_id res chain seq x y z
N SER A 1 -13.99 -19.65 -6.13
CA SER A 1 -12.67 -19.19 -6.62
C SER A 1 -11.63 -19.47 -5.55
N LEU A 2 -10.43 -19.94 -5.89
CA LEU A 2 -9.34 -20.10 -4.90
C LEU A 2 -8.73 -18.74 -4.48
N ILE A 3 -9.03 -17.66 -5.20
CA ILE A 3 -8.46 -16.33 -4.94
C ILE A 3 -9.13 -15.67 -3.73
N ALA A 4 -10.45 -15.82 -3.60
CA ALA A 4 -11.25 -15.21 -2.55
C ALA A 4 -12.41 -16.15 -2.20
N PRO A 5 -12.16 -17.25 -1.45
CA PRO A 5 -13.21 -18.14 -0.99
C PRO A 5 -14.13 -17.41 0.00
N ASP A 6 -15.41 -17.78 -0.01
CA ASP A 6 -16.42 -17.33 0.98
C ASP A 6 -16.73 -15.83 1.04
N VAL A 7 -16.29 -15.07 0.02
CA VAL A 7 -16.63 -13.65 -0.14
C VAL A 7 -17.23 -13.39 -1.53
N ASP A 8 -18.14 -12.41 -1.61
CA ASP A 8 -18.85 -12.02 -2.82
C ASP A 8 -18.12 -10.94 -3.64
N LYS A 9 -16.91 -10.56 -3.20
CA LYS A 9 -16.10 -9.49 -3.80
C LYS A 9 -14.70 -9.97 -4.13
N LEU A 10 -14.16 -9.42 -5.21
CA LEU A 10 -12.77 -9.60 -5.62
C LEU A 10 -12.06 -8.25 -5.66
N GLY A 11 -10.86 -8.18 -5.07
CA GLY A 11 -9.99 -7.01 -5.21
C GLY A 11 -9.38 -6.97 -6.60
N ILE A 12 -9.57 -5.86 -7.31
CA ILE A 12 -9.02 -5.65 -8.65
C ILE A 12 -8.12 -4.41 -8.62
N MET A 13 -6.95 -4.52 -9.24
CA MET A 13 -6.06 -3.41 -9.50
C MET A 13 -5.75 -3.33 -11.00
N LEU A 14 -5.56 -2.12 -11.51
CA LEU A 14 -5.09 -1.90 -12.87
C LEU A 14 -3.56 -1.78 -12.89
N ALA A 15 -2.96 -2.05 -14.05
CA ALA A 15 -1.54 -1.85 -14.29
C ALA A 15 -1.15 -0.38 -14.09
N TYR A 16 -0.56 -0.05 -12.93
CA TYR A 16 -0.20 1.33 -12.57
C TYR A 16 1.30 1.67 -12.79
N THR A 17 2.11 0.72 -13.27
CA THR A 17 3.53 0.96 -13.60
C THR A 17 3.85 0.52 -15.03
N PRO A 18 4.91 1.08 -15.67
CA PRO A 18 5.38 0.59 -16.95
C PRO A 18 5.75 -0.90 -16.94
N LEU A 19 6.24 -1.41 -15.80
CA LEU A 19 6.55 -2.83 -15.65
C LEU A 19 5.29 -3.70 -15.74
N HIS A 20 4.20 -3.31 -15.08
CA HIS A 20 2.93 -4.04 -15.19
C HIS A 20 2.43 -4.07 -16.63
N LEU A 21 2.47 -2.94 -17.33
CA LEU A 21 2.08 -2.88 -18.74
C LEU A 21 2.96 -3.77 -19.62
N LEU A 22 4.27 -3.85 -19.32
CA LEU A 22 5.20 -4.72 -20.03
C LEU A 22 4.89 -6.20 -19.78
N LEU A 23 4.61 -6.60 -18.53
CA LEU A 23 4.23 -7.97 -18.20
C LEU A 23 2.99 -8.39 -19.00
N PHE A 24 1.95 -7.55 -19.05
CA PHE A 24 0.74 -7.82 -19.83
C PHE A 24 0.94 -7.80 -21.36
N ARG A 25 2.10 -7.37 -21.89
CA ARG A 25 2.42 -7.57 -23.31
C ARG A 25 2.91 -8.99 -23.61
N TYR A 26 3.41 -9.69 -22.61
CA TYR A 26 3.98 -11.03 -22.75
C TYR A 26 3.15 -12.11 -22.02
N PHE A 27 2.13 -11.71 -21.27
CA PHE A 27 1.29 -12.60 -20.49
C PHE A 27 -0.18 -12.19 -20.62
N ASP A 28 -0.98 -13.08 -21.24
CA ASP A 28 -2.41 -12.86 -21.53
C ASP A 28 -3.34 -13.31 -20.39
N GLY A 29 -2.78 -13.57 -19.19
CA GLY A 29 -3.53 -14.07 -18.03
C GLY A 29 -3.80 -13.01 -16.95
N VAL A 30 -4.46 -13.43 -15.87
CA VAL A 30 -4.62 -12.61 -14.66
C VAL A 30 -3.41 -12.79 -13.76
N LEU A 31 -2.84 -11.67 -13.31
CA LEU A 31 -1.78 -11.67 -12.30
C LEU A 31 -2.38 -11.46 -10.92
N VAL A 32 -1.95 -12.28 -9.95
CA VAL A 32 -2.25 -12.08 -8.53
C VAL A 32 -1.10 -11.28 -7.91
N ALA A 33 -1.42 -10.14 -7.33
CA ALA A 33 -0.47 -9.31 -6.59
C ALA A 33 -0.84 -9.31 -5.10
N THR A 34 0.10 -9.70 -4.25
CA THR A 34 0.02 -9.59 -2.79
C THR A 34 1.33 -9.00 -2.27
N SER A 35 1.30 -8.43 -1.07
CA SER A 35 2.50 -7.89 -0.44
C SER A 35 3.53 -8.99 -0.20
N ALA A 36 4.79 -8.72 -0.55
CA ALA A 36 5.92 -9.61 -0.28
C ALA A 36 6.42 -9.38 1.15
N ASN A 37 5.82 -10.08 2.11
CA ASN A 37 6.17 -10.02 3.53
C ASN A 37 5.78 -11.31 4.25
N LEU A 38 6.41 -11.55 5.41
CA LEU A 38 5.88 -12.48 6.39
C LEU A 38 4.65 -11.86 7.07
N SER A 39 3.72 -12.70 7.50
CA SER A 39 2.49 -12.25 8.16
C SER A 39 2.80 -11.35 9.37
N GLY A 40 2.25 -10.13 9.37
CA GLY A 40 2.45 -9.15 10.44
C GLY A 40 3.66 -8.22 10.27
N GLU A 41 4.49 -8.43 9.24
CA GLU A 41 5.61 -7.56 8.94
C GLU A 41 5.29 -6.55 7.83
N SER A 42 6.07 -5.47 7.76
CA SER A 42 6.03 -4.52 6.64
C SER A 42 6.48 -5.16 5.33
N ILE A 43 6.03 -4.60 4.20
CA ILE A 43 6.46 -5.01 2.87
C ILE A 43 8.00 -4.87 2.72
N ILE A 44 8.62 -5.91 2.18
CA ILE A 44 10.06 -5.95 1.92
C ILE A 44 10.40 -4.99 0.78
N LYS A 45 11.51 -4.25 0.92
CA LYS A 45 11.90 -3.18 -0.01
C LYS A 45 13.26 -3.37 -0.67
N ASP A 46 14.02 -4.38 -0.26
CA ASP A 46 15.37 -4.66 -0.72
C ASP A 46 15.61 -6.17 -0.90
N GLU A 47 16.51 -6.50 -1.82
CA GLU A 47 16.85 -7.86 -2.23
C GLU A 47 17.41 -8.70 -1.07
N ASP A 48 18.31 -8.15 -0.26
CA ASP A 48 18.93 -8.86 0.87
C ASP A 48 17.86 -9.38 1.85
N ASN A 49 16.89 -8.52 2.22
CA ASN A 49 15.76 -8.94 3.05
C ASN A 49 14.81 -9.89 2.34
N LEU A 50 14.60 -9.73 1.04
CA LEU A 50 13.75 -10.61 0.24
C LEU A 50 14.29 -12.04 0.26
N LEU A 51 15.57 -12.21 -0.07
CA LEU A 51 16.23 -13.52 -0.10
C LEU A 51 16.29 -14.14 1.30
N LYS A 52 16.61 -13.34 2.32
CA LYS A 52 16.70 -13.81 3.71
C LYS A 52 15.36 -14.29 4.27
N LYS A 53 14.26 -13.60 3.96
CA LYS A 53 12.93 -13.88 4.56
C LYS A 53 12.05 -14.78 3.70
N LEU A 54 12.11 -14.62 2.38
CA LEU A 54 11.18 -15.26 1.44
C LEU A 54 11.88 -16.11 0.37
N GLY A 55 13.20 -16.33 0.45
CA GLY A 55 13.96 -17.08 -0.56
C GLY A 55 13.49 -18.51 -0.82
N ASN A 56 12.71 -19.11 0.08
CA ASN A 56 12.11 -20.44 -0.08
C ASN A 56 10.64 -20.42 -0.54
N VAL A 57 10.08 -19.24 -0.83
CA VAL A 57 8.65 -19.05 -1.16
C VAL A 57 8.43 -18.84 -2.66
N PHE A 58 9.44 -18.36 -3.39
CA PHE A 58 9.35 -18.07 -4.82
C PHE A 58 10.38 -18.87 -5.62
N ASP A 59 10.03 -19.18 -6.88
CA ASP A 59 10.96 -19.78 -7.83
C ASP A 59 11.86 -18.73 -8.52
N PHE A 60 11.32 -17.53 -8.72
CA PHE A 60 11.98 -16.40 -9.38
C PHE A 60 11.59 -15.09 -8.72
N TYR A 61 12.48 -14.09 -8.82
CA TYR A 61 12.19 -12.71 -8.45
C TYR A 61 12.61 -11.77 -9.58
N LEU A 62 11.97 -10.61 -9.63
CA LEU A 62 12.27 -9.55 -10.58
C LEU A 62 12.50 -8.25 -9.80
N ASP A 63 13.69 -7.69 -9.92
CA ASP A 63 14.10 -6.46 -9.24
C ASP A 63 14.70 -5.44 -10.23
N TYR A 64 14.94 -4.21 -9.78
CA TYR A 64 15.51 -3.14 -10.57
C TYR A 64 16.39 -2.22 -9.72
N ALA A 65 17.38 -1.58 -10.34
CA ALA A 65 18.40 -0.77 -9.64
C ALA A 65 17.92 0.63 -9.18
N ARG A 66 16.65 0.77 -8.77
CA ARG A 66 16.14 2.01 -8.16
C ARG A 66 15.63 1.69 -6.76
N GLU A 67 16.37 2.20 -5.78
CA GLU A 67 16.08 2.04 -4.36
C GLU A 67 14.66 2.46 -3.99
N ILE A 68 13.97 1.62 -3.19
CA ILE A 68 12.72 1.96 -2.52
C ILE A 68 13.05 2.52 -1.14
N ARG A 69 13.01 3.85 -1.00
CA ARG A 69 13.28 4.50 0.29
C ARG A 69 12.18 4.23 1.32
N ASN A 70 10.95 4.53 0.93
CA ASN A 70 9.75 4.34 1.76
C ASN A 70 8.87 3.27 1.11
N PRO A 71 8.76 2.07 1.70
CA PRO A 71 7.79 1.10 1.25
C PRO A 71 6.37 1.64 1.46
N SER A 72 5.45 1.27 0.57
CA SER A 72 4.04 1.67 0.67
C SER A 72 3.18 0.56 0.10
N ASP A 73 2.14 0.20 0.84
CA ASP A 73 1.13 -0.76 0.44
C ASP A 73 0.21 -0.20 -0.67
N ASP A 74 -0.47 -1.09 -1.40
CA ASP A 74 -1.53 -0.66 -2.32
C ASP A 74 -2.75 -0.12 -1.56
N SER A 75 -3.23 1.06 -1.91
CA SER A 75 -4.51 1.58 -1.40
C SER A 75 -5.66 0.66 -1.79
N ILE A 76 -6.62 0.48 -0.89
CA ILE A 76 -7.81 -0.35 -1.12
C ILE A 76 -9.05 0.50 -0.91
N ALA A 77 -9.96 0.45 -1.87
CA ALA A 77 -11.29 1.04 -1.75
C ALA A 77 -12.35 0.07 -2.27
N GLN A 78 -13.58 0.27 -1.80
CA GLN A 78 -14.77 -0.38 -2.34
C GLN A 78 -15.89 0.65 -2.54
N VAL A 79 -16.85 0.34 -3.40
CA VAL A 79 -18.06 1.16 -3.57
C VAL A 79 -19.18 0.59 -2.72
N VAL A 80 -19.74 1.41 -1.83
CA VAL A 80 -20.89 1.08 -0.98
C VAL A 80 -21.96 2.14 -1.17
N ASN A 81 -23.16 1.73 -1.58
CA ASN A 81 -24.28 2.65 -1.86
C ASN A 81 -23.90 3.82 -2.81
N GLY A 82 -23.13 3.50 -3.86
CA GLY A 82 -22.68 4.48 -4.85
C GLY A 82 -21.57 5.43 -4.36
N LYS A 83 -21.02 5.22 -3.16
CA LYS A 83 -19.93 6.04 -2.61
C LYS A 83 -18.67 5.21 -2.43
N THR A 84 -17.52 5.82 -2.75
CA THR A 84 -16.21 5.23 -2.47
C THR A 84 -15.95 5.21 -0.96
N MET A 85 -15.61 4.04 -0.44
CA MET A 85 -15.18 3.81 0.93
C MET A 85 -13.75 3.25 0.88
N PHE A 86 -12.80 3.99 1.45
CA PHE A 86 -11.44 3.52 1.60
C PHE A 86 -11.35 2.52 2.75
N LEU A 87 -10.67 1.41 2.50
CA LEU A 87 -10.33 0.39 3.49
C LEU A 87 -8.88 0.53 3.96
N ARG A 88 -8.02 1.10 3.10
CA ARG A 88 -6.61 1.42 3.37
C ARG A 88 -6.19 2.58 2.46
N THR A 89 -5.53 3.59 3.02
CA THR A 89 -5.06 4.76 2.29
C THR A 89 -3.53 4.86 2.33
N SER A 90 -2.88 4.34 1.29
CA SER A 90 -1.42 4.32 1.19
C SER A 90 -1.00 4.78 -0.21
N ARG A 91 -0.44 3.91 -1.06
CA ARG A 91 0.05 4.28 -2.40
C ARG A 91 -0.97 5.09 -3.20
N GLY A 92 -0.54 6.24 -3.72
CA GLY A 92 -1.34 7.14 -4.55
C GLY A 92 -2.31 8.04 -3.78
N LEU A 93 -2.46 7.86 -2.46
CA LEU A 93 -3.31 8.69 -1.60
C LEU A 93 -2.51 9.37 -0.49
N ASN A 94 -1.65 8.62 0.19
CA ASN A 94 -0.81 9.08 1.29
C ASN A 94 0.70 8.81 1.00
N PRO A 95 1.62 9.60 1.57
CA PRO A 95 1.36 10.68 2.52
C PRO A 95 0.73 11.89 1.82
N THR A 96 -0.16 12.57 2.52
CA THR A 96 -0.82 13.79 2.02
C THR A 96 -0.88 14.87 3.08
N TYR A 97 -1.13 16.10 2.63
CA TYR A 97 -1.33 17.25 3.49
C TYR A 97 -2.76 17.75 3.37
N LEU A 98 -3.43 17.90 4.51
CA LEU A 98 -4.70 18.60 4.60
C LEU A 98 -4.50 19.92 5.34
N GLU A 99 -4.87 21.02 4.69
CA GLU A 99 -4.91 22.33 5.35
C GLU A 99 -6.16 22.45 6.22
N ILE A 100 -5.99 22.89 7.45
CA ILE A 100 -7.08 23.09 8.41
C ILE A 100 -6.99 24.48 9.03
N LYS A 101 -8.14 25.07 9.34
CA LYS A 101 -8.18 26.31 10.13
C LYS A 101 -8.10 25.94 11.60
N SER A 102 -6.99 26.28 12.25
CA SER A 102 -6.77 26.05 13.66
C SER A 102 -5.96 27.19 14.25
N ASP A 103 -6.27 27.57 15.48
CA ASP A 103 -5.47 28.53 16.27
C ASP A 103 -4.44 27.82 17.15
N LYS A 104 -4.36 26.48 17.07
CA LYS A 104 -3.40 25.68 17.86
C LYS A 104 -1.97 25.97 17.40
N LYS A 105 -1.12 26.28 18.38
CA LYS A 105 0.33 26.46 18.18
C LYS A 105 1.07 25.19 18.59
N GLY A 106 2.15 24.88 17.88
CA GLY A 106 3.02 23.73 18.15
C GLY A 106 2.89 22.60 17.13
N VAL A 107 3.64 21.53 17.37
CA VAL A 107 3.65 20.30 16.58
C VAL A 107 3.01 19.19 17.41
N PHE A 108 2.01 18.51 16.86
CA PHE A 108 1.31 17.42 17.56
C PHE A 108 1.38 16.14 16.74
N LEU A 109 1.61 15.03 17.42
CA LEU A 109 1.57 13.69 16.85
C LEU A 109 0.34 12.95 17.38
N ALA A 110 -0.56 12.57 16.47
CA ALA A 110 -1.63 11.64 16.75
C ALA A 110 -1.18 10.24 16.31
N LEU A 111 -1.08 9.32 17.26
CA LEU A 111 -0.51 7.99 17.02
C LEU A 111 -1.46 7.01 16.34
N GLY A 112 -2.76 7.29 16.28
CA GLY A 112 -3.75 6.39 15.66
C GLY A 112 -4.12 5.19 16.54
N SER A 113 -4.63 4.14 15.90
CA SER A 113 -5.10 2.88 16.51
C SER A 113 -4.06 1.76 16.42
N GLU A 114 -4.20 0.71 17.22
CA GLU A 114 -3.30 -0.45 17.11
C GLU A 114 -3.47 -1.22 15.78
N LEU A 115 -4.72 -1.47 15.38
CA LEU A 115 -5.03 -2.14 14.11
C LEU A 115 -5.25 -1.12 13.01
N LYS A 116 -4.73 -1.43 11.80
CA LYS A 116 -4.82 -0.57 10.59
C LYS A 116 -4.39 0.87 10.91
N ASN A 117 -3.23 0.99 11.56
CA ASN A 117 -2.71 2.25 12.07
C ASN A 117 -2.36 3.22 10.94
N GLU A 118 -2.72 4.48 11.14
CA GLU A 118 -2.15 5.64 10.45
C GLU A 118 -1.89 6.71 11.51
N PHE A 119 -0.73 7.36 11.44
CA PHE A 119 -0.39 8.48 12.32
C PHE A 119 -0.57 9.80 11.58
N VAL A 120 -0.82 10.88 12.34
CA VAL A 120 -0.98 12.22 11.79
C VAL A 120 -0.06 13.19 12.53
N ILE A 121 0.66 14.02 11.76
CA ILE A 121 1.44 15.14 12.31
C ILE A 121 0.71 16.44 11.98
N PHE A 122 0.32 17.19 13.01
CA PHE A 122 -0.10 18.57 12.86
C PHE A 122 1.10 19.50 12.98
N TYR A 123 1.28 20.42 12.03
CA TYR A 123 2.17 21.57 12.15
C TYR A 123 1.67 22.70 11.26
N GLU A 124 1.78 23.96 11.69
CA GLU A 124 1.44 25.14 10.87
C GLU A 124 0.11 25.03 10.09
N ASN A 125 -0.97 24.62 10.77
CA ASN A 125 -2.29 24.45 10.15
C ASN A 125 -2.36 23.40 9.04
N LYS A 126 -1.42 22.46 9.02
CA LYS A 126 -1.39 21.30 8.13
C LYS A 126 -1.44 20.01 8.93
N LEU A 127 -2.20 19.06 8.42
CA LEU A 127 -2.18 17.66 8.85
C LEU A 127 -1.43 16.86 7.80
N LEU A 128 -0.25 16.33 8.15
CA LEU A 128 0.42 15.29 7.39
C LEU A 128 -0.14 13.94 7.82
N ILE A 129 -0.75 13.21 6.90
CA ILE A 129 -1.30 11.87 7.13
C ILE A 129 -0.29 10.84 6.62
N SER A 130 0.05 9.83 7.44
CA SER A 130 0.96 8.76 7.06
C SER A 130 0.34 7.82 6.01
N PRO A 131 1.15 7.10 5.22
CA PRO A 131 0.69 5.98 4.40
C PRO A 131 0.22 4.77 5.20
#